data_AF-A0A5C6U065-F1
#
_entry.id   AF-A0A5C6U065-F1
#
_cell.length_a   1.000
_cell.length_b   1.000
_cell.length_c   1.000
_cell.angle_alpha   90.00
_cell.angle_beta   90.00
_cell.angle_gamma   90.00
#
_symmetry.space_group_name_H-M   'P 1'
#
loop_
_entity.id
_entity.type
_entity.pdbx_description
1 polymer ?
#
loop_
_entity_poly.entity_id
_entity_poly.type
_entity_poly.pdbx_seq_one_letter_code
_entity_poly.pdbx_strand_id
1 'polypeptide(L)' 'MHALRDFFSTDYGLLSAAVIAITLGMGAFYVRFFLKHMHEDEARARAAAAQK' A
#
# COMPACT_ATOMS: atom_id res chain seq x y z
N MET A 1 -23.59 -21.67 0.24
CA MET A 1 -22.60 -20.57 0.10
C MET A 1 -21.27 -21.17 -0.40
N HIS A 2 -21.16 -21.45 -1.70
CA HIS A 2 -19.95 -22.06 -2.30
C HIS A 2 -19.10 -21.04 -3.11
N ALA A 3 -19.54 -19.78 -3.17
CA ALA A 3 -18.94 -18.76 -4.04
C ALA A 3 -17.49 -18.41 -3.67
N LEU A 4 -17.16 -18.32 -2.38
CA LEU A 4 -15.78 -18.01 -1.94
C LEU A 4 -14.82 -19.18 -2.24
N ARG A 5 -15.32 -20.42 -2.21
CA ARG A 5 -14.52 -21.62 -2.45
C ARG A 5 -14.29 -21.85 -3.94
N ASP A 6 -15.27 -21.55 -4.78
CA ASP A 6 -15.10 -21.59 -6.23
C ASP A 6 -14.18 -20.45 -6.72
N PHE A 7 -14.23 -19.26 -6.08
CA PHE A 7 -13.28 -18.18 -6.36
C PHE A 7 -11.82 -18.57 -6.03
N PHE A 8 -11.60 -19.36 -4.98
CA PHE A 8 -10.26 -19.84 -4.65
C PHE A 8 -9.81 -21.07 -5.44
N SER A 9 -10.75 -21.84 -6.00
CA SER A 9 -10.45 -23.13 -6.66
C SER A 9 -10.43 -23.05 -8.20
N THR A 10 -10.93 -21.97 -8.79
CA THR A 10 -10.94 -21.75 -10.25
C THR A 10 -9.79 -20.82 -10.65
N ASP A 11 -9.10 -21.12 -11.76
CA ASP A 11 -7.94 -20.37 -12.26
C ASP A 11 -8.19 -18.84 -12.35
N TYR A 12 -9.42 -18.45 -12.70
CA TYR A 12 -9.83 -17.05 -12.80
C TYR A 12 -9.90 -16.31 -11.45
N GLY A 13 -10.30 -16.99 -10.38
CA GLY A 13 -10.46 -16.35 -9.08
C GLY A 13 -9.13 -16.25 -8.33
N LEU A 14 -8.22 -17.21 -8.53
CA LEU A 14 -6.82 -17.11 -8.10
C LEU A 14 -6.08 -15.95 -8.79
N LEU A 15 -6.26 -15.81 -10.10
CA LEU A 15 -5.68 -14.69 -10.86
C LEU A 15 -6.25 -13.34 -10.40
N SER A 16 -7.56 -13.28 -10.17
CA SER A 16 -8.22 -12.08 -9.64
C SER A 16 -7.75 -11.74 -8.22
N ALA A 17 -7.61 -12.74 -7.35
CA ALA A 17 -7.08 -12.57 -6.00
C ALA A 17 -5.63 -12.06 -6.01
N ALA A 18 -4.79 -12.56 -6.93
CA ALA A 18 -3.42 -12.08 -7.12
C ALA A 18 -3.38 -10.61 -7.55
N VAL A 19 -4.22 -10.20 -8.51
CA VAL A 19 -4.30 -8.80 -8.95
C VAL A 19 -4.73 -7.89 -7.80
N ILE A 20 -5.75 -8.30 -7.03
CA ILE A 20 -6.22 -7.55 -5.87
C ILE A 20 -5.10 -7.40 -4.83
N ALA A 21 -4.40 -8.49 -4.51
CA ALA A 21 -3.29 -8.48 -3.57
C ALA A 21 -2.15 -7.55 -4.02
N ILE A 22 -1.80 -7.56 -5.31
CA ILE A 22 -0.77 -6.68 -5.88
C ILE A 22 -1.22 -5.23 -5.82
N THR A 23 -2.46 -4.94 -6.19
CA THR A 23 -3.01 -3.58 -6.20
C THR A 23 -3.03 -2.97 -4.80
N LEU A 24 -3.52 -3.74 -3.82
CA LEU A 24 -3.52 -3.33 -2.41
C LEU A 24 -2.10 -3.21 -1.86
N GLY A 25 -1.20 -4.13 -2.22
CA GLY A 25 0.21 -4.08 -1.83
C GLY A 25 0.90 -2.82 -2.34
N MET A 26 0.69 -2.47 -3.61
CA MET A 26 1.18 -1.22 -4.20
C MET A 26 0.58 0.00 -3.50
N GLY A 27 -0.73 0.01 -3.24
CA GLY A 27 -1.39 1.09 -2.51
C GLY A 27 -0.77 1.32 -1.12
N ALA A 28 -0.59 0.25 -0.35
CA ALA A 28 0.06 0.31 0.96
C ALA A 28 1.53 0.76 0.87
N PHE A 29 2.28 0.30 -0.14
CA PHE A 29 3.65 0.72 -0.39
C PHE A 29 3.73 2.22 -0.67
N TYR A 30 2.87 2.77 -1.54
CA TYR A 30 2.86 4.20 -1.83
C TYR A 30 2.52 5.02 -0.59
N VAL A 31 1.47 4.64 0.15
CA VAL A 31 1.12 5.33 1.42
C VAL A 31 2.32 5.32 2.38
N ARG A 32 2.97 4.17 2.58
CA ARG A 32 4.18 4.04 3.40
C ARG A 32 5.31 4.95 2.88
N PHE A 33 5.53 4.99 1.57
CA PHE A 33 6.57 5.78 0.92
C PHE A 33 6.35 7.27 1.11
N PHE A 34 5.14 7.76 0.87
CA PHE A 34 4.77 9.17 1.05
C PHE A 34 4.85 9.58 2.52
N LEU A 35 4.33 8.77 3.43
CA LEU A 35 4.44 9.05 4.87
C LEU A 35 5.90 9.14 5.31
N LYS A 36 6.78 8.26 4.81
CA LYS A 36 8.21 8.32 5.16
C LYS A 36 8.86 9.60 4.63
N HIS A 37 8.60 9.98 3.38
CA HIS A 37 9.15 11.21 2.80
C HIS A 37 8.62 12.47 3.49
N MET A 38 7.32 12.52 3.81
CA MET A 38 6.73 13.63 4.55
C MET A 38 7.36 13.81 5.94
N HIS A 39 7.63 12.73 6.68
CA HIS A 39 8.32 12.84 7.96
C HIS A 39 9.75 13.37 7.81
N GLU A 40 10.47 12.99 6.75
CA GLU A 40 11.81 13.50 6.46
C GLU A 40 11.78 14.99 6.07
N ASP A 41 10.78 15.41 5.29
CA ASP A 41 10.55 16.82 4.94
C ASP A 41 10.13 17.66 6.14
N GLU A 42 9.23 17.16 6.99
CA GLU A 42 8.86 17.82 8.24
C GLU A 42 10.04 17.96 9.20
N ALA A 43 10.90 16.93 9.30
CA ALA A 43 12.09 16.98 10.14
C ALA A 43 13.08 18.04 9.64
N ARG A 44 13.27 18.16 8.32
CA ARG A 44 14.09 19.22 7.71
C ARG A 44 13.47 20.60 7.91
N ALA A 45 12.15 20.74 7.74
CA ALA A 45 11.44 21.98 7.96
C ALA A 45 11.54 22.44 9.44
N ARG A 46 11.39 21.52 10.40
CA ARG A 46 11.57 21.80 11.83
C ARG A 46 13.00 22.17 12.17
N ALA A 47 13.99 21.49 11.60
CA ALA A 47 15.41 21.81 11.80
C ALA A 47 15.79 23.19 11.22
N ALA A 48 15.19 23.57 10.09
CA ALA A 48 15.35 24.91 9.51
C ALA A 48 14.61 25.99 10.31
N ALA A 49 13.42 25.69 10.86
CA ALA A 49 12.68 26.60 11.72
C ALA A 49 13.35 26.79 13.09
N ALA A 50 14.02 25.78 13.63
CA ALA A 50 14.77 25.86 14.88
C ALA A 50 16.13 26.60 14.75
N GLN A 51 16.61 26.82 13.52
CA GLN A 51 17.83 27.59 13.23
C GLN A 51 17.57 29.09 12.95
N LYS A 52 16.30 29.51 12.86
CA LYS A 52 15.90 30.92 12.77
C LYS A 52 15.57 31.47 14.14
#